data_AF-A0A2N2HP19-F1
#
_entry.id   AF-A0A2N2HP19-F1
#
_cell.length_a   1.000
_cell.length_b   1.000
_cell.length_c   1.000
_cell.angle_alpha   90.00
_cell.angle_beta   90.00
_cell.angle_gamma   90.00
#
_symmetry.space_group_name_H-M   'P 1'
#
loop_
_entity.id
_entity.type
_entity.pdbx_description
1 polymer ?
#
loop_
_entity_poly.entity_id
_entity_poly.type
_entity_poly.pdbx_seq_one_letter_code
_entity_poly.pdbx_strand_id
1 'polypeptide(L)'
;MWTVIIAVALIAGYLTIPVRSEACCFYNSADDKITVKFDCGVFCWNVWDLSPGKHKCRPGKQGYVTLYHNKKDPCELLPVAKHGWVNVYHVQDKGVAESKDENGNTTNVCEFDWGK
;
A
#
# COMPACT_ATOMS: atom_id res chain seq x y z
N MET A 1 4.24 6.69 49.43
CA MET A 1 3.17 6.98 48.44
C MET A 1 3.72 7.79 47.26
N TRP A 2 4.81 7.35 46.64
CA TRP A 2 5.45 8.01 45.48
C TRP A 2 5.92 6.97 44.45
N THR A 3 6.24 5.75 44.88
CA THR A 3 6.61 4.60 44.04
C THR A 3 5.48 4.06 43.17
N VAL A 4 4.21 4.25 43.57
CA VAL A 4 3.05 3.76 42.79
C VAL A 4 2.80 4.61 41.54
N ILE A 5 3.15 5.90 41.59
CA ILE A 5 2.88 6.85 40.49
C ILE A 5 3.80 6.57 39.28
N ILE A 6 5.05 6.16 39.53
CA ILE A 6 6.04 5.89 38.47
C ILE A 6 5.67 4.62 37.68
N ALA A 7 5.12 3.60 38.35
CA ALA A 7 4.75 2.35 37.70
C ALA A 7 3.57 2.50 36.72
N VAL A 8 2.58 3.35 37.04
CA VAL A 8 1.40 3.56 36.19
C VAL A 8 1.75 4.37 34.93
N ALA A 9 2.69 5.32 35.02
CA ALA A 9 3.13 6.12 33.87
C ALA A 9 3.85 5.26 32.80
N LEU A 10 4.62 4.25 33.21
CA LEU A 10 5.32 3.35 32.28
C LEU A 10 4.37 2.40 31.53
N ILE A 11 3.28 1.96 32.19
CA ILE A 11 2.27 1.09 31.56
C ILE A 11 1.44 1.89 30.54
N ALA A 12 1.08 3.14 30.85
CA ALA A 12 0.40 4.03 29.92
C ALA A 12 1.27 4.35 28.68
N GLY A 13 2.59 4.52 28.86
CA GLY A 13 3.53 4.72 27.76
C GLY A 13 3.59 3.55 26.78
N TYR A 14 3.57 2.30 27.28
CA TYR A 14 3.64 1.09 26.44
C TYR A 14 2.39 0.91 25.55
N LEU A 15 1.22 1.36 26.02
CA LEU A 15 -0.02 1.34 25.23
C LEU A 15 -0.05 2.40 24.12
N THR A 16 0.84 3.39 24.17
CA THR A 16 0.95 4.45 23.16
C THR A 16 2.07 4.24 22.15
N ILE A 17 2.92 3.23 22.32
CA ILE A 17 3.85 2.81 21.27
C ILE A 17 2.96 2.19 20.18
N PRO A 18 2.83 2.81 18.99
CA PRO A 18 2.10 2.16 17.92
C PRO A 18 2.79 0.82 17.69
N VAL A 19 2.08 -0.27 18.02
CA VAL A 19 2.44 -1.65 17.66
C VAL A 19 2.86 -1.56 16.21
N ARG A 20 4.18 -1.69 15.93
CA ARG A 20 4.85 -1.33 14.66
C ARG A 20 3.81 -1.29 13.55
N SER A 21 3.36 -0.09 13.17
CA SER A 21 2.22 0.01 12.27
C SER A 21 2.64 -0.57 10.93
N GLU A 22 2.36 -1.85 10.75
CA GLU A 22 2.78 -2.65 9.59
C GLU A 22 2.07 -2.03 8.38
N ALA A 23 2.80 -1.29 7.56
CA ALA A 23 2.21 -0.46 6.53
C ALA A 23 2.42 -1.10 5.15
N CYS A 24 1.33 -1.26 4.40
CA CYS A 24 1.45 -1.60 2.98
C CYS A 24 1.57 -0.31 2.17
N CYS A 25 2.58 -0.21 1.31
CA CYS A 25 2.87 1.01 0.56
C CYS A 25 2.63 0.84 -0.95
N PHE A 26 2.31 1.94 -1.62
CA PHE A 26 2.10 1.98 -3.06
C PHE A 26 2.96 3.09 -3.63
N TYR A 27 3.80 2.75 -4.58
CA TYR A 27 4.73 3.66 -5.24
C TYR A 27 4.35 3.76 -6.71
N ASN A 28 4.14 4.98 -7.18
CA ASN A 28 4.02 5.26 -8.60
C ASN A 28 5.40 5.68 -9.14
N SER A 29 6.12 4.71 -9.71
CA SER A 29 7.39 4.94 -10.42
C SER A 29 7.18 5.10 -11.93
N ALA A 30 5.94 5.13 -12.38
CA ALA A 30 5.60 5.38 -13.78
C ALA A 30 5.59 6.89 -14.08
N ASP A 31 5.42 7.21 -15.37
CA ASP A 31 5.43 8.55 -15.93
C ASP A 31 4.07 9.26 -15.90
N ASP A 32 2.99 8.53 -15.61
CA ASP A 32 1.63 9.08 -15.53
C ASP A 32 0.91 8.68 -14.22
N LYS A 33 -0.23 9.33 -13.94
CA LYS A 33 -1.06 9.12 -12.77
C LYS A 33 -1.69 7.72 -12.78
N ILE A 34 -1.66 7.07 -11.62
CA ILE A 34 -2.36 5.81 -11.38
C ILE A 34 -3.44 5.99 -10.31
N THR A 35 -4.47 5.16 -10.37
CA THR A 35 -5.47 5.04 -9.31
C THR A 35 -5.32 3.67 -8.64
N VAL A 36 -5.08 3.67 -7.34
CA VAL A 36 -5.04 2.48 -6.49
C VAL A 36 -6.36 2.36 -5.77
N LYS A 37 -7.09 1.26 -5.96
CA LYS A 37 -8.31 0.94 -5.23
C LYS A 37 -8.05 -0.28 -4.37
N PHE A 38 -8.27 -0.16 -3.07
CA PHE A 38 -8.23 -1.33 -2.20
C PHE A 38 -9.58 -2.03 -2.18
N ASP A 39 -9.60 -3.33 -2.47
CA ASP A 39 -10.80 -4.15 -2.41
C ASP A 39 -11.05 -4.61 -0.97
N CYS A 40 -11.81 -3.79 -0.22
CA CYS A 40 -12.18 -4.08 1.16
C CYS A 40 -13.66 -3.83 1.48
N GLY A 41 -14.53 -4.14 0.53
CA GLY A 41 -15.99 -4.08 0.68
C GLY A 41 -16.58 -2.67 0.63
N VAL A 42 -17.88 -2.57 0.92
CA VAL A 42 -18.74 -1.41 0.63
C VAL A 42 -18.35 -0.11 1.38
N PHE A 43 -17.61 -0.20 2.48
CA PHE A 43 -17.23 0.96 3.31
C PHE A 43 -15.73 1.29 3.26
N CYS A 44 -15.05 0.91 2.19
CA CYS A 44 -13.63 1.14 2.08
C CYS A 44 -13.29 2.37 1.22
N TRP A 45 -13.23 3.54 1.86
CA TRP A 45 -12.74 4.80 1.30
C TRP A 45 -11.22 4.80 1.05
N ASN A 46 -10.71 3.83 0.28
CA ASN A 46 -9.29 3.64 0.02
C ASN A 46 -8.98 3.63 -1.48
N VAL A 47 -9.62 4.55 -2.22
CA VAL A 47 -9.25 4.88 -3.60
C VAL A 47 -8.28 6.05 -3.56
N TRP A 48 -7.09 5.87 -4.09
CA TRP A 48 -6.04 6.86 -4.09
C TRP A 48 -5.54 7.12 -5.49
N ASP A 49 -5.47 8.40 -5.83
CA ASP A 49 -4.81 8.86 -7.03
C ASP A 49 -3.36 9.22 -6.68
N LEU A 50 -2.40 8.57 -7.34
CA LEU A 50 -0.97 8.79 -7.16
C LEU A 50 -0.39 9.40 -8.44
N SER A 51 0.05 10.65 -8.35
CA SER A 51 0.85 11.28 -9.41
C SER A 51 2.22 10.60 -9.55
N PRO A 52 2.91 10.78 -10.69
CA PRO A 52 4.27 10.27 -10.89
C PRO A 52 5.22 10.61 -9.74
N GLY A 53 6.01 9.64 -9.30
CA GLY A 53 6.96 9.77 -8.19
C GLY A 53 6.33 9.89 -6.80
N LYS A 54 5.00 9.82 -6.68
CA LYS A 54 4.31 9.84 -5.37
C LYS A 54 4.11 8.43 -4.85
N HIS A 55 3.99 8.35 -3.53
CA HIS A 55 3.66 7.12 -2.83
C HIS A 55 2.64 7.38 -1.73
N LYS A 56 1.94 6.33 -1.32
CA LYS A 56 1.04 6.38 -0.16
C LYS A 56 1.02 5.03 0.52
N CYS A 57 0.93 5.04 1.85
CA CYS A 57 0.92 3.81 2.65
C CYS A 57 -0.36 3.69 3.47
N ARG A 58 -0.81 2.44 3.64
CA ARG A 58 -1.93 2.07 4.49
C ARG A 58 -1.41 1.40 5.77
N PRO A 59 -1.65 1.95 6.96
CA PRO A 59 -1.28 1.29 8.20
C PRO A 59 -2.16 0.07 8.47
N GLY A 60 -1.53 -1.04 8.85
CA GLY A 60 -2.10 -2.21 9.50
C GLY A 60 -2.94 -3.15 8.64
N LYS A 61 -2.92 -3.05 7.29
CA LYS A 61 -3.85 -3.84 6.45
C LYS A 61 -3.20 -4.43 5.20
N GLN A 62 -3.17 -5.76 5.12
CA GLN A 62 -2.96 -6.53 3.89
C GLN A 62 -4.27 -6.70 3.12
N GLY A 63 -4.19 -7.12 1.85
CA GLY A 63 -5.38 -7.50 1.07
C GLY A 63 -5.15 -7.41 -0.42
N TYR A 64 -6.23 -7.19 -1.17
CA TYR A 64 -6.21 -7.14 -2.62
C TYR A 64 -6.41 -5.71 -3.10
N VAL A 65 -5.68 -5.34 -4.15
CA VAL A 65 -5.81 -4.05 -4.80
C VAL A 65 -6.12 -4.20 -6.27
N THR A 66 -6.86 -3.23 -6.76
CA THR A 66 -7.08 -3.01 -8.17
C THR A 66 -6.38 -1.72 -8.58
N LEU A 67 -5.52 -1.79 -9.58
CA LEU A 67 -4.79 -0.65 -10.13
C LEU A 67 -5.36 -0.27 -11.48
N TYR A 68 -5.53 1.04 -11.69
CA TYR A 68 -5.99 1.58 -12.95
C TYR A 68 -4.98 2.60 -13.47
N HIS A 69 -4.76 2.57 -14.77
CA HIS A 69 -4.31 3.73 -15.53
C HIS A 69 -5.49 4.22 -16.36
N ASN A 70 -5.80 5.51 -16.26
CA ASN A 70 -6.92 6.16 -16.97
C ASN A 70 -8.30 5.44 -16.91
N LYS A 71 -8.56 4.67 -15.84
CA LYS A 71 -9.79 3.88 -15.62
C LYS A 71 -10.06 2.81 -16.70
N LYS A 72 -9.04 2.35 -17.42
CA LYS A 72 -9.15 1.28 -18.41
C LYS A 72 -8.32 0.08 -17.98
N ASP A 73 -8.76 -1.10 -18.43
CA ASP A 73 -8.11 -2.42 -18.32
C ASP A 73 -7.25 -2.59 -17.05
N PRO A 74 -7.89 -2.68 -15.87
CA PRO A 74 -7.16 -2.70 -14.61
C PRO A 74 -6.35 -3.97 -14.39
N CYS A 75 -5.29 -3.81 -13.61
CA CYS A 75 -4.75 -4.92 -12.86
C CYS A 75 -5.64 -5.20 -11.64
N GLU A 76 -6.48 -6.23 -11.71
CA GLU A 76 -7.42 -6.59 -10.64
C GLU A 76 -6.83 -7.58 -9.64
N LEU A 77 -7.25 -7.45 -8.38
CA LEU A 77 -6.98 -8.41 -7.32
C LEU A 77 -5.48 -8.73 -7.10
N LEU A 78 -4.59 -7.74 -7.26
CA LEU A 78 -3.19 -7.90 -6.91
C LEU A 78 -3.04 -8.00 -5.38
N PRO A 79 -2.52 -9.11 -4.83
CA PRO A 79 -2.36 -9.26 -3.39
C PRO A 79 -1.20 -8.38 -2.89
N VAL A 80 -1.37 -7.73 -1.74
CA VAL A 80 -0.33 -6.95 -1.05
C VAL A 80 -0.24 -7.37 0.42
N ALA A 81 0.98 -7.68 0.88
CA ALA A 81 1.26 -8.04 2.25
C ALA A 81 1.19 -6.83 3.20
N LYS A 82 1.02 -7.07 4.50
CA LYS A 82 0.85 -6.01 5.51
C LYS A 82 2.07 -5.10 5.66
N HIS A 83 3.27 -5.64 5.42
CA HIS A 83 4.56 -4.92 5.33
C HIS A 83 5.11 -4.86 3.90
N GLY A 84 4.30 -5.28 2.94
CA GLY A 84 4.69 -5.28 1.54
C GLY A 84 4.53 -3.91 0.90
N TRP A 85 4.96 -3.81 -0.34
CA TRP A 85 4.63 -2.66 -1.15
C TRP A 85 4.38 -3.04 -2.59
N VAL A 86 3.58 -2.23 -3.26
CA VAL A 86 3.37 -2.33 -4.69
C VAL A 86 4.15 -1.22 -5.38
N ASN A 87 4.97 -1.59 -6.35
CA ASN A 87 5.63 -0.63 -7.23
C ASN A 87 5.03 -0.73 -8.62
N VAL A 88 4.60 0.41 -9.17
CA VAL A 88 4.04 0.50 -10.51
C VAL A 88 5.02 1.25 -11.39
N TYR A 89 5.31 0.70 -12.56
CA TYR A 89 6.24 1.27 -13.53
C TYR A 89 5.69 1.10 -14.95
N HIS A 90 6.07 2.02 -15.83
CA HIS A 90 5.71 2.00 -17.24
C HIS A 90 6.87 1.39 -18.04
N VAL A 91 6.56 0.36 -18.84
CA VAL A 91 7.52 -0.30 -19.74
C VAL A 91 6.87 -0.42 -21.11
N GLN A 92 7.44 0.28 -22.10
CA GLN A 92 6.98 0.30 -23.50
C GLN A 92 5.54 0.79 -23.67
N ASP A 93 4.59 -0.12 -23.72
CA ASP A 93 3.15 0.08 -23.90
C ASP A 93 2.34 -0.54 -22.73
N LYS A 94 3.02 -0.95 -21.66
CA LYS A 94 2.43 -1.65 -20.52
C LYS A 94 2.74 -0.99 -19.19
N GLY A 95 1.72 -0.96 -18.33
CA GLY A 95 1.88 -0.75 -16.91
C GLY A 95 2.20 -2.07 -16.24
N VAL A 96 3.25 -2.10 -15.44
CA VAL A 96 3.64 -3.29 -14.69
C VAL A 96 3.59 -2.93 -13.21
N ALA A 97 2.85 -3.73 -12.46
CA ALA A 97 2.71 -3.62 -11.02
C ALA A 97 3.34 -4.84 -10.34
N GLU A 98 4.36 -4.60 -9.53
CA GLU A 98 4.99 -5.61 -8.69
C GLU A 98 4.52 -5.47 -7.26
N SER A 99 3.97 -6.56 -6.71
CA SER A 99 3.77 -6.68 -5.28
C SER A 99 4.98 -7.35 -4.65
N LYS A 100 5.60 -6.67 -3.69
CA LYS A 100 6.77 -7.15 -2.95
C LYS A 100 6.43 -7.41 -1.48
N ASP A 101 7.08 -8.41 -0.90
CA ASP A 101 7.02 -8.67 0.54
C ASP A 101 7.94 -7.72 1.33
N GLU A 102 7.98 -7.88 2.65
CA GLU A 102 8.81 -7.08 3.56
C GLU A 102 10.33 -7.24 3.33
N ASN A 103 10.74 -8.30 2.63
CA ASN A 103 12.13 -8.60 2.30
C ASN A 103 12.52 -8.07 0.91
N GLY A 104 11.57 -7.46 0.18
CA GLY A 104 11.79 -6.96 -1.19
C GLY A 104 11.67 -8.03 -2.27
N ASN A 105 11.23 -9.23 -1.95
CA ASN A 105 10.97 -10.27 -2.95
C ASN A 105 9.66 -9.97 -3.67
N THR A 106 9.67 -10.02 -5.00
CA THR A 106 8.45 -9.94 -5.79
C THR A 106 7.62 -11.21 -5.55
N THR A 107 6.43 -11.03 -4.99
CA THR A 107 5.48 -12.12 -4.70
C THR A 107 4.43 -12.26 -5.79
N ASN A 108 4.15 -11.17 -6.51
CA ASN A 108 3.19 -11.15 -7.60
C ASN A 108 3.53 -10.04 -8.59
N VAL A 109 3.17 -10.26 -9.86
CA VAL A 109 3.35 -9.31 -10.94
C VAL A 109 2.07 -9.29 -11.74
N CYS A 110 1.68 -8.09 -12.14
CA CYS A 110 0.50 -7.89 -12.94
C CYS A 110 0.78 -6.82 -13.98
N GLU A 111 0.38 -7.11 -15.21
CA GLU A 111 0.54 -6.23 -16.35
C GLU A 111 -0.83 -5.73 -16.79
N PHE A 112 -0.88 -4.48 -17.22
CA PHE A 112 -2.07 -3.86 -17.78
C PHE A 112 -1.69 -2.90 -18.90
N ASP A 113 -2.66 -2.56 -19.74
CA ASP A 113 -2.45 -1.62 -20.85
C ASP A 113 -2.14 -0.23 -20.29
N TRP A 114 -1.01 0.35 -20.68
CA TRP A 114 -0.69 1.75 -20.34
C TRP A 114 -1.25 2.72 -21.36
N GLY A 115 -1.67 2.23 -22.53
CA GLY A 115 -1.99 3.07 -23.66
C GLY A 115 -0.77 3.87 -24.15
N LYS A 116 -1.02 4.66 -25.20
CA LYS A 116 -0.11 5.70 -25.67
C LYS A 116 -0.46 7.05 -25.08
#